data_AF-A0A6A1R1C3-F1
#
_entry.id   AF-A0A6A1R1C3-F1
#
_cell.length_a   1.000
_cell.length_b   1.000
_cell.length_c   1.000
_cell.angle_alpha   90.00
_cell.angle_beta   90.00
_cell.angle_gamma   90.00
#
_symmetry.space_group_name_H-M   'P 1'
#
loop_
_entity.id
_entity.type
_entity.pdbx_description
1 polymer ?
#
loop_
_entity_poly.entity_id
_entity_poly.type
_entity_poly.pdbx_seq_one_letter_code
_entity_poly.pdbx_strand_id
1 'polypeptide(L)'
;MDHVSLQADRLMLALVAIASILAFPIGWHYSNMDIATWAAPLLIAVAAGLYACCAGTAVTRYALPLILCAAVALQIQVSLGTLEFHFGVFVTLALVMVYREWRVVVACAAFFCHTPYSV
;
A
#
# COMPACT_ATOMS: atom_id res chain seq x y z
N MET A 1 -10.07 0.14 -24.37
CA MET A 1 -9.41 0.46 -23.09
C MET A 1 -10.51 0.66 -22.09
N ASP A 2 -10.59 -0.21 -21.09
CA ASP A 2 -11.76 -0.24 -20.21
C ASP A 2 -11.62 0.91 -19.22
N HIS A 3 -12.50 1.92 -19.29
CA HIS A 3 -12.45 3.09 -18.40
C HIS A 3 -12.41 2.71 -16.90
N VAL A 4 -12.95 1.53 -16.58
CA VAL A 4 -12.97 0.94 -15.24
C VAL A 4 -11.57 0.60 -14.72
N SER A 5 -10.65 0.09 -15.54
CA SER A 5 -9.31 -0.29 -15.05
C SER A 5 -8.46 0.93 -14.74
N LEU A 6 -8.58 2.00 -15.53
CA LEU A 6 -7.89 3.26 -15.27
C LEU A 6 -8.43 3.95 -14.01
N GLN A 7 -9.73 3.85 -13.74
CA GLN A 7 -10.33 4.35 -12.50
C GLN A 7 -9.83 3.58 -11.28
N ALA A 8 -9.74 2.25 -11.37
CA ALA A 8 -9.18 1.42 -10.31
C ALA A 8 -7.71 1.77 -10.01
N ASP A 9 -6.88 1.97 -11.05
CA ASP A 9 -5.48 2.35 -10.89
C ASP A 9 -5.32 3.73 -10.23
N ARG A 10 -6.17 4.70 -10.60
CA ARG A 10 -6.18 6.02 -9.93
C ARG A 10 -6.61 5.93 -8.47
N LEU A 11 -7.62 5.11 -8.18
CA LEU A 11 -8.05 4.87 -6.81
C LEU A 11 -6.92 4.25 -5.99
N MET A 12 -6.22 3.24 -6.51
CA MET A 12 -5.09 2.63 -5.81
C MET A 12 -3.93 3.60 -5.60
N LEU A 13 -3.58 4.40 -6.62
CA LEU A 13 -2.56 5.42 -6.47
C LEU A 13 -2.92 6.42 -5.37
N ALA A 14 -4.18 6.87 -5.33
CA ALA A 14 -4.67 7.76 -4.27
C ALA A 14 -4.60 7.08 -2.89
N LEU A 15 -4.96 5.81 -2.79
CA LEU A 15 -4.88 5.05 -1.54
C LEU A 15 -3.43 4.87 -1.07
N VAL A 16 -2.48 4.57 -1.98
CA VAL A 16 -1.06 4.50 -1.65
C VAL A 16 -0.56 5.84 -1.13
N ALA A 17 -0.93 6.94 -1.79
CA ALA A 17 -0.55 8.28 -1.37
C ALA A 17 -1.10 8.60 0.03
N ILE A 18 -2.40 8.36 0.25
CA ILE A 18 -3.04 8.58 1.55
C ILE A 18 -2.38 7.72 2.64
N ALA A 19 -2.22 6.41 2.41
CA ALA A 19 -1.61 5.50 3.37
C ALA A 19 -0.16 5.90 3.71
N SER A 20 0.62 6.30 2.71
CA SER A 20 2.00 6.75 2.91
C SER A 20 2.05 8.10 3.66
N ILE A 21 1.16 9.04 3.36
CA ILE A 21 1.08 10.32 4.06
C ILE A 21 0.68 10.11 5.53
N LEU A 22 -0.22 9.16 5.81
CA LEU A 22 -0.62 8.83 7.17
C LEU A 22 0.54 8.28 8.02
N ALA A 23 1.62 7.77 7.42
CA ALA A 23 2.80 7.32 8.17
C ALA A 23 3.52 8.48 8.91
N PHE A 24 3.42 9.72 8.42
CA PHE A 24 4.06 10.89 9.07
C PHE A 24 3.47 11.22 10.45
N PRO A 25 2.14 11.45 10.61
CA PRO A 25 1.57 11.74 11.93
C PRO A 25 1.73 10.56 12.89
N ILE A 26 1.72 9.31 12.41
CA ILE A 26 1.95 8.13 13.24
C ILE A 26 3.41 8.12 13.74
N GLY A 27 4.39 8.28 12.82
CA GLY A 27 5.81 8.32 13.18
C GLY A 27 6.15 9.49 14.13
N TRP A 28 5.46 10.63 13.98
CA TRP A 28 5.55 11.75 14.92
C TRP A 28 5.06 11.37 16.32
N HIS A 29 3.94 10.65 16.42
CA HIS A 29 3.36 10.24 17.70
C HIS A 29 4.20 9.19 18.42
N TYR A 30 4.76 8.21 17.69
CA TYR A 30 5.49 7.06 18.24
C TYR A 30 7.02 7.23 18.21
N SER A 31 7.54 8.43 17.92
CA SER A 31 8.97 8.78 17.87
C SER A 31 9.83 8.01 16.83
N ASN A 32 9.20 7.33 15.86
CA ASN A 32 9.88 6.58 14.79
C ASN A 32 9.74 7.27 13.43
N MET A 33 10.06 8.56 13.39
CA MET A 33 9.90 9.35 12.17
C MET A 33 11.00 9.09 11.13
N ASP A 34 12.17 8.59 11.55
CA ASP A 34 13.33 8.38 10.68
C ASP A 34 12.99 7.52 9.47
N ILE A 35 12.31 6.39 9.67
CA ILE A 35 11.91 5.49 8.57
C ILE A 35 10.81 6.12 7.71
N ALA A 36 9.86 6.84 8.32
CA ALA A 36 8.77 7.49 7.60
C ALA A 36 9.28 8.56 6.60
N THR A 37 10.34 9.30 6.96
CA THR A 37 10.84 10.41 6.14
C THR A 37 11.33 10.01 4.76
N TRP A 38 11.88 8.80 4.60
CA TRP A 38 12.38 8.31 3.32
C TRP A 38 11.48 7.23 2.71
N ALA A 39 10.89 6.33 3.52
CA ALA A 39 10.11 5.21 3.00
C ALA A 39 8.77 5.68 2.41
N ALA A 40 8.06 6.60 3.07
CA ALA A 40 6.79 7.12 2.56
C ALA A 40 6.92 7.84 1.21
N PRO A 41 7.82 8.82 1.00
CA PRO A 41 7.97 9.45 -0.30
C PRO A 41 8.49 8.49 -1.36
N LEU A 42 9.33 7.51 -1.00
CA LEU A 42 9.79 6.48 -1.94
C LEU A 42 8.62 5.63 -2.47
N LEU A 43 7.72 5.17 -1.59
CA LEU A 43 6.54 4.40 -1.99
C LEU A 43 5.63 5.20 -2.92
N ILE A 44 5.40 6.48 -2.62
CA ILE A 44 4.63 7.38 -3.47
C ILE A 44 5.30 7.55 -4.84
N ALA A 45 6.62 7.79 -4.87
CA ALA A 45 7.36 7.98 -6.11
C ALA A 45 7.34 6.73 -7.00
N VAL A 46 7.51 5.54 -6.41
CA VAL A 46 7.44 4.27 -7.12
C VAL A 46 6.03 4.03 -7.68
N ALA A 47 4.98 4.27 -6.88
CA ALA A 47 3.60 4.12 -7.35
C ALA A 47 3.25 5.12 -8.47
N ALA A 48 3.67 6.37 -8.33
CA ALA A 48 3.45 7.40 -9.36
C ALA A 48 4.22 7.08 -10.65
N GLY A 49 5.46 6.60 -10.55
CA GLY A 49 6.26 6.16 -11.69
C GLY A 49 5.62 4.98 -12.42
N LEU A 50 5.16 3.96 -11.68
CA LEU A 50 4.45 2.82 -12.26
C LEU A 50 3.15 3.22 -12.95
N TYR A 51 2.37 4.11 -12.33
CA TYR A 51 1.16 4.65 -12.94
C TYR A 51 1.48 5.44 -14.22
N ALA A 52 2.51 6.30 -14.20
CA ALA A 52 2.90 7.10 -15.37
C ALA A 52 3.41 6.24 -16.53
N CYS A 53 4.18 5.19 -16.26
CA CYS A 53 4.77 4.34 -17.29
C CYS A 53 3.84 3.24 -17.81
N CYS A 54 2.94 2.72 -16.97
CA CYS A 54 2.24 1.47 -17.25
C CYS A 54 0.75 1.48 -16.87
N ALA A 55 0.10 2.65 -16.68
CA ALA A 55 -1.33 2.72 -16.37
C ALA A 55 -2.19 1.84 -17.30
N GLY A 56 -3.12 1.08 -16.71
CA GLY A 56 -4.02 0.19 -17.45
C GLY A 56 -3.43 -1.14 -17.91
N THR A 57 -2.18 -1.45 -17.55
CA THR A 57 -1.57 -2.77 -17.83
C THR A 57 -1.85 -3.78 -16.71
N ALA A 58 -1.61 -5.06 -17.00
CA ALA A 58 -1.69 -6.10 -15.98
C ALA A 58 -0.66 -5.92 -14.86
N VAL A 59 0.48 -5.25 -15.13
CA VAL A 59 1.55 -5.05 -14.14
C VAL A 59 1.07 -4.14 -13.00
N THR A 60 0.41 -3.04 -13.33
CA THR A 60 -0.13 -2.05 -12.37
C THR A 60 -1.16 -2.66 -11.44
N ARG A 61 -1.94 -3.63 -11.93
CA ARG A 61 -2.95 -4.38 -11.14
C ARG A 61 -2.35 -5.22 -10.02
N TYR A 62 -1.10 -5.66 -10.13
CA TYR A 62 -0.40 -6.36 -9.03
C TYR A 62 0.51 -5.41 -8.24
N ALA A 63 1.22 -4.53 -8.95
CA ALA A 63 2.23 -3.67 -8.34
C ALA A 63 1.64 -2.61 -7.40
N LEU A 64 0.57 -1.90 -7.79
CA LEU A 64 -0.04 -0.87 -6.93
C LEU A 64 -0.60 -1.44 -5.62
N PRO A 65 -1.37 -2.57 -5.64
CA PRO A 65 -1.76 -3.27 -4.42
C PRO A 65 -0.61 -3.69 -3.51
N LEU A 66 0.49 -4.20 -4.08
CA LEU A 66 1.66 -4.58 -3.29
C LEU A 66 2.34 -3.37 -2.65
N ILE A 67 2.40 -2.23 -3.35
CA ILE A 67 2.90 -0.97 -2.78
C ILE A 67 1.98 -0.46 -1.68
N LEU A 68 0.66 -0.61 -1.82
CA LEU A 68 -0.30 -0.31 -0.75
C LEU A 68 -0.06 -1.20 0.48
N CYS A 69 0.22 -2.48 0.28
CA CYS A 69 0.59 -3.39 1.37
C CYS A 69 1.88 -2.94 2.07
N ALA A 70 2.89 -2.52 1.31
CA ALA A 70 4.12 -1.96 1.85
C ALA A 70 3.88 -0.66 2.66
N ALA A 71 2.96 0.20 2.21
CA ALA A 71 2.58 1.41 2.97
C ALA A 71 1.89 1.06 4.30
N VAL A 72 1.05 0.02 4.33
CA VAL A 72 0.46 -0.46 5.60
C VAL A 72 1.50 -1.10 6.50
N ALA A 73 2.42 -1.91 5.96
CA ALA A 73 3.53 -2.45 6.74
C ALA A 73 4.40 -1.33 7.34
N LEU A 74 4.63 -0.25 6.60
CA LEU A 74 5.30 0.94 7.10
C LEU A 74 4.55 1.56 8.28
N GLN A 75 3.22 1.72 8.20
CA GLN A 75 2.40 2.24 9.31
C GLN A 75 2.55 1.41 10.59
N ILE A 76 2.55 0.08 10.45
CA ILE A 76 2.74 -0.85 11.56
C ILE A 76 4.14 -0.72 12.16
N GLN A 77 5.15 -0.56 11.31
CA GLN A 77 6.53 -0.38 11.76
C GLN A 77 6.73 0.94 12.52
N VAL A 78 6.24 2.05 11.97
CA VAL A 78 6.36 3.37 12.61
C VAL A 78 5.49 3.49 13.87
N SER A 79 4.47 2.64 14.01
CA SER A 79 3.65 2.54 15.22
C SER A 79 4.18 1.55 16.25
N LEU A 80 5.39 1.00 16.07
CA LEU A 80 5.98 -0.01 16.95
C LEU A 80 5.13 -1.29 17.10
N GLY A 81 4.38 -1.66 16.06
CA GLY A 81 3.60 -2.89 16.05
C GLY A 81 2.29 -2.84 16.84
N THR A 82 1.69 -1.67 17.04
CA THR A 82 0.40 -1.56 17.73
C THR A 82 -0.75 -2.21 16.95
N LEU A 83 -1.66 -2.89 17.68
CA LEU A 83 -2.76 -3.67 17.10
C LEU A 83 -3.71 -2.85 16.21
N GLU A 84 -3.88 -1.56 16.51
CA GLU A 84 -4.77 -0.66 15.78
C GLU A 84 -4.43 -0.59 14.27
N PHE A 85 -3.14 -0.61 13.92
CA PHE A 85 -2.70 -0.52 12.52
C PHE A 85 -2.71 -1.86 11.79
N HIS A 86 -2.77 -2.98 12.51
CA HIS A 86 -2.95 -4.30 11.90
C HIS A 86 -4.33 -4.42 11.22
N PHE A 87 -5.32 -3.64 11.67
CA PHE A 87 -6.60 -3.54 10.97
C PHE A 87 -6.44 -3.04 9.52
N GLY A 88 -5.42 -2.22 9.26
CA GLY A 88 -5.08 -1.74 7.92
C GLY A 88 -4.79 -2.87 6.93
N VAL A 89 -4.35 -4.04 7.40
CA VAL A 89 -4.14 -5.23 6.55
C VAL A 89 -5.47 -5.70 5.97
N PHE A 90 -6.50 -5.85 6.81
CA PHE A 90 -7.83 -6.27 6.38
C PHE A 90 -8.50 -5.24 5.47
N VAL A 91 -8.36 -3.95 5.81
CA VAL A 91 -8.85 -2.85 4.96
C VAL A 91 -8.19 -2.91 3.58
N THR A 92 -6.88 -3.11 3.52
CA THR A 92 -6.14 -3.24 2.25
C THR A 92 -6.64 -4.42 1.43
N LEU A 93 -6.80 -5.60 2.05
CA LEU A 93 -7.33 -6.78 1.37
C LEU A 93 -8.76 -6.56 0.84
N ALA A 94 -9.59 -5.80 1.55
CA ALA A 94 -10.91 -5.40 1.08
C ALA A 94 -10.83 -4.40 -0.09
N LEU A 95 -9.92 -3.44 -0.05
CA LEU A 95 -9.76 -2.42 -1.09
C LEU A 95 -9.22 -3.01 -2.41
N VAL A 96 -8.30 -3.98 -2.36
CA VAL A 96 -7.74 -4.60 -3.59
C VAL A 96 -8.78 -5.45 -4.33
N MET A 97 -9.88 -5.83 -3.68
CA MET A 97 -11.03 -6.47 -4.34
C MET A 97 -11.71 -5.56 -5.37
N VAL A 98 -11.37 -4.26 -5.45
CA VAL A 98 -11.84 -3.37 -6.53
C VAL A 98 -11.44 -3.89 -7.91
N TYR A 99 -10.29 -4.56 -8.03
CA TYR A 99 -9.86 -5.19 -9.27
C TYR A 99 -10.66 -6.45 -9.62
N ARG A 100 -11.44 -6.99 -8.67
CA ARG A 100 -12.23 -8.23 -8.79
C ARG A 100 -11.37 -9.43 -9.19
N GLU A 101 -10.08 -9.39 -8.88
CA GLU A 101 -9.11 -10.45 -9.16
C GLU A 101 -8.65 -11.11 -7.87
N TRP A 102 -9.12 -12.32 -7.60
CA TRP A 102 -8.76 -13.08 -6.38
C TRP A 102 -7.23 -13.33 -6.27
N ARG A 103 -6.53 -13.40 -7.40
CA ARG A 103 -5.07 -13.60 -7.47
C ARG A 103 -4.31 -12.43 -6.83
N VAL A 104 -4.80 -11.21 -7.00
CA VAL A 104 -4.20 -10.00 -6.40
C VAL A 104 -4.34 -10.04 -4.89
N VAL A 105 -5.51 -10.48 -4.39
CA VAL A 105 -5.77 -10.66 -2.95
C VAL A 105 -4.79 -11.68 -2.35
N VAL A 106 -4.63 -12.83 -3.01
CA VAL A 106 -3.70 -13.88 -2.56
C VAL A 106 -2.26 -13.39 -2.59
N ALA A 107 -1.86 -12.61 -3.61
CA ALA A 107 -0.52 -12.02 -3.66
C ALA A 107 -0.27 -11.05 -2.50
N CYS A 108 -1.25 -10.21 -2.16
CA CYS A 108 -1.18 -9.31 -1.00
C CYS A 108 -1.13 -10.08 0.32
N ALA A 109 -1.95 -11.12 0.47
CA ALA A 109 -1.94 -11.98 1.65
C ALA A 109 -0.60 -12.71 1.83
N ALA A 110 -0.03 -13.21 0.73
CA ALA A 110 1.29 -13.84 0.72
C ALA A 110 2.40 -12.84 1.08
N PHE A 111 2.30 -11.60 0.62
CA PHE A 111 3.23 -10.52 1.00
C PHE A 111 3.24 -10.30 2.52
N PHE A 112 2.07 -10.18 3.16
CA PHE A 112 1.99 -10.04 4.61
C PHE A 112 2.52 -11.28 5.36
N CYS A 113 2.20 -12.49 4.87
CA CYS A 113 2.68 -13.74 5.45
C CYS A 113 4.22 -13.88 5.39
N HIS A 114 4.85 -13.47 4.28
CA HIS A 114 6.31 -13.49 4.11
C HIS A 114 7.03 -12.46 4.98
N THR A 115 6.32 -11.58 5.68
CA THR A 115 6.93 -10.58 6.58
C THR A 115 6.78 -11.00 8.05
N PRO A 116 7.28 -12.19 8.50
CA PRO A 116 6.87 -12.80 9.76
C PRO A 116 7.42 -12.14 11.03
N TYR A 117 8.14 -11.02 10.95
CA TYR A 117 8.80 -10.38 12.09
C TYR A 117 8.44 -8.89 12.29
N SER A 118 7.44 -8.36 11.60
CA SER A 118 7.02 -6.95 11.75
C SER A 118 5.52 -6.69 11.58
N VAL A 119 4.69 -7.73 11.64
CA VAL A 119 3.21 -7.74 11.71
C VAL A 119 2.74 -8.76 12.75
#